data_AF-A0A971BHV6-F1
#
_entry.id   AF-A0A971BHV6-F1
#
_cell.length_a   1.000
_cell.length_b   1.000
_cell.length_c   1.000
_cell.angle_alpha   90.00
_cell.angle_beta   90.00
_cell.angle_gamma   90.00
#
_symmetry.space_group_name_H-M   'P 1'
#
loop_
_entity.id
_entity.type
_entity.pdbx_description
1 polymer ?
#
loop_
_entity_poly.entity_id
_entity_poly.type
_entity_poly.pdbx_seq_one_letter_code
_entity_poly.pdbx_strand_id
1 'polypeptide(L)'
;MDVVSTLKNLWNSSGFLNMDIPHLIMIIVALALIYLAIRRKFEPLLLLPIAFGILLANLPITGLMDDPKFVAGKLEAPGGLLYYLYQGVKLGIYPSLIFLGIGAMTDFGPLIARPSSLLLGAAAQFGIYIAFILAVVLGFSPEAAASIGIIGGADGPTAIYLTTRLYPKLLPAIAIAAYSYMALIPMIQP
;
A
#
# COMPACT_ATOMS: atom_id res chain seq x y z
N MET A 1 -15.56 43.54 12.61
CA MET A 1 -14.95 42.23 12.27
C MET A 1 -14.14 41.81 13.49
N ASP A 2 -14.76 41.03 14.38
CA ASP A 2 -14.17 40.74 15.69
C ASP A 2 -13.05 39.72 15.55
N VAL A 3 -11.82 40.11 15.91
CA VAL A 3 -10.63 39.24 15.91
C VAL A 3 -10.89 37.92 16.66
N VAL A 4 -11.73 37.97 17.70
CA VAL A 4 -12.18 36.81 18.47
C VAL A 4 -13.06 35.86 17.65
N SER A 5 -13.93 36.37 16.76
CA SER A 5 -14.74 35.56 15.85
C SER A 5 -13.89 34.92 14.75
N THR A 6 -12.89 35.65 14.25
CA THR A 6 -11.93 35.11 13.27
C THR A 6 -11.06 34.02 13.89
N LEU A 7 -10.58 34.20 15.13
CA LEU A 7 -9.84 33.18 15.88
C LEU A 7 -10.68 31.94 16.21
N LYS A 8 -11.95 32.12 16.61
CA LYS A 8 -12.87 31.00 16.82
C LYS A 8 -13.17 30.26 15.51
N ASN A 9 -13.33 30.97 14.40
CA ASN A 9 -13.51 30.36 13.09
C ASN A 9 -12.22 29.67 12.61
N LEU A 10 -11.04 30.24 12.85
CA LEU A 10 -9.76 29.61 12.54
C LEU A 10 -9.55 28.35 13.37
N TRP A 11 -9.93 28.37 14.65
CA TRP A 11 -9.88 27.21 15.53
C TRP A 11 -10.88 26.13 15.08
N ASN A 12 -12.12 26.50 14.74
CA ASN A 12 -13.16 25.60 14.24
C ASN A 12 -12.87 25.03 12.84
N SER A 13 -12.24 25.81 11.98
CA SER A 13 -11.74 25.39 10.66
C SER A 13 -10.36 24.74 10.74
N SER A 14 -9.70 24.79 11.89
CA SER A 14 -8.43 24.08 12.07
C SER A 14 -8.72 22.58 12.08
N GLY A 15 -7.99 21.84 11.25
CA GLY A 15 -8.13 20.39 11.14
C GLY A 15 -7.98 19.65 12.47
N PHE A 16 -7.36 20.28 13.47
CA PHE A 16 -7.15 19.73 14.81
C PHE A 16 -8.43 19.38 15.57
N LEU A 17 -9.56 20.03 15.30
CA LEU A 17 -10.83 19.70 15.98
C LEU A 17 -11.58 18.51 15.35
N ASN A 18 -11.30 18.20 14.08
CA ASN A 18 -11.88 17.06 13.38
C ASN A 18 -10.89 15.88 13.31
N MET A 19 -9.82 15.89 14.14
CA MET A 19 -8.90 14.77 14.25
C MET A 19 -9.46 13.70 15.18
N ASP A 20 -9.97 12.61 14.61
CA ASP A 20 -10.29 11.43 15.41
C ASP A 20 -9.02 10.68 15.84
N ILE A 21 -9.14 9.91 16.92
CA ILE A 21 -8.07 9.05 17.46
C ILE A 21 -7.46 8.11 16.38
N PRO A 22 -8.24 7.45 15.49
CA PRO A 22 -7.67 6.62 14.44
C PRO A 22 -6.75 7.38 13.48
N HIS A 23 -7.09 8.63 13.11
CA HIS A 23 -6.26 9.45 12.24
C HIS A 23 -4.93 9.78 12.90
N LEU A 24 -4.94 10.10 14.20
CA LEU A 24 -3.73 10.36 14.98
C LEU A 24 -2.81 9.12 15.01
N ILE A 25 -3.37 7.93 15.23
CA ILE A 25 -2.61 6.67 15.21
C ILE A 25 -1.97 6.46 13.84
N MET A 26 -2.73 6.65 12.75
CA MET A 26 -2.21 6.47 11.39
C MET A 26 -1.13 7.49 11.02
N ILE A 27 -1.20 8.72 11.52
CA ILE A 27 -0.14 9.73 11.35
C ILE A 27 1.15 9.27 12.06
N ILE A 28 1.05 8.74 13.28
CA ILE A 28 2.22 8.20 14.01
C ILE A 28 2.83 7.03 13.24
N VAL A 29 2.00 6.12 12.71
CA VAL A 29 2.46 5.01 11.86
C VAL A 29 3.15 5.53 10.60
N ALA A 30 2.58 6.52 9.92
CA ALA A 30 3.20 7.13 8.74
C ALA A 30 4.58 7.73 9.05
N LEU A 31 4.71 8.45 10.15
CA LEU A 31 6.00 9.01 10.58
C LEU A 31 7.02 7.91 10.93
N ALA A 32 6.59 6.82 11.55
CA ALA A 32 7.45 5.67 11.83
C ALA A 32 7.94 4.99 10.53
N LEU A 33 7.07 4.85 9.54
CA LEU A 33 7.42 4.29 8.23
C LEU A 33 8.35 5.22 7.43
N ILE A 34 8.13 6.54 7.47
CA ILE A 34 9.05 7.54 6.89
C ILE A 34 10.44 7.42 7.55
N TYR A 35 10.49 7.27 8.88
CA TYR A 35 11.75 7.08 9.60
C TYR A 35 12.47 5.79 9.16
N LEU A 36 11.76 4.67 9.04
CA LEU A 36 12.31 3.40 8.53
C LEU A 36 12.84 3.55 7.10
N ALA A 37 12.08 4.20 6.22
CA ALA A 37 12.45 4.40 4.81
C ALA A 37 13.70 5.28 4.68
N ILE A 38 13.82 6.36 5.46
CA ILE A 38 14.95 7.32 5.33
C ILE A 38 16.16 6.88 6.13
N ARG A 39 15.99 6.67 7.45
CA ARG A 39 17.13 6.45 8.35
C ARG A 39 17.74 5.07 8.16
N ARG A 40 16.89 4.07 7.97
CA ARG A 40 17.29 2.67 7.87
C ARG A 40 17.26 2.15 6.43
N LYS A 41 16.82 2.96 5.46
CA LYS A 41 16.80 2.62 4.03
C LYS A 41 16.02 1.34 3.71
N PHE A 42 14.94 1.07 4.44
CA PHE A 42 13.99 0.01 4.10
C PHE A 42 13.25 0.43 2.83
N GLU A 43 13.53 -0.24 1.70
CA GLU A 43 12.93 0.00 0.38
C GLU A 43 12.48 1.45 0.13
N PRO A 44 13.42 2.41 0.14
CA PRO A 44 13.09 3.83 0.20
C PRO A 44 12.30 4.30 -1.04
N LEU A 45 12.46 3.61 -2.17
CA LEU A 45 11.77 3.94 -3.42
C LEU A 45 10.25 3.76 -3.34
N LEU A 46 9.77 2.77 -2.56
CA LEU A 46 8.35 2.44 -2.48
C LEU A 46 7.76 2.75 -1.11
N LEU A 47 8.49 2.45 -0.03
CA LEU A 47 8.00 2.65 1.33
C LEU A 47 7.81 4.14 1.66
N LEU A 48 8.67 5.03 1.14
CA LEU A 48 8.56 6.47 1.40
C LEU A 48 7.32 7.08 0.72
N PRO A 49 7.05 6.88 -0.58
CA PRO A 49 5.78 7.32 -1.18
C PRO A 49 4.54 6.73 -0.51
N ILE A 50 4.57 5.46 -0.09
CA ILE A 50 3.46 4.83 0.62
C ILE A 50 3.22 5.53 1.96
N ALA A 51 4.27 5.73 2.76
CA ALA A 51 4.17 6.38 4.06
C ALA A 51 3.69 7.84 3.93
N PHE A 52 4.14 8.55 2.91
CA PHE A 52 3.67 9.89 2.60
C PHE A 52 2.19 9.91 2.17
N GLY A 53 1.76 8.92 1.37
CA GLY A 53 0.35 8.74 1.01
C GLY A 53 -0.54 8.48 2.23
N ILE A 54 -0.07 7.64 3.18
CA ILE A 54 -0.77 7.41 4.46
C ILE A 54 -0.88 8.71 5.24
N LEU A 55 0.20 9.50 5.32
CA LEU A 55 0.18 10.80 6.00
C LEU A 55 -0.89 11.71 5.38
N LEU A 56 -0.85 11.92 4.06
CA LEU A 56 -1.78 12.81 3.36
C LEU A 56 -3.25 12.35 3.45
N ALA A 57 -3.50 11.05 3.33
CA ALA A 57 -4.85 10.50 3.39
C ALA A 57 -5.49 10.62 4.78
N ASN A 58 -4.68 10.74 5.85
CA ASN A 58 -5.16 10.88 7.22
C ASN A 58 -5.15 12.34 7.72
N LEU A 59 -4.85 13.31 6.85
CA LEU A 59 -4.96 14.73 7.21
C LEU A 59 -6.45 15.17 7.18
N PRO A 60 -6.93 15.79 8.27
CA PRO A 60 -8.33 16.20 8.41
C PRO A 60 -8.72 17.27 7.39
N ILE A 61 -9.98 17.21 6.91
CA ILE A 61 -10.63 18.26 6.08
C ILE A 61 -9.97 18.48 4.70
N THR A 62 -9.18 17.53 4.20
CA THR A 62 -8.45 17.73 2.93
C THR A 62 -9.22 17.31 1.67
N GLY A 63 -10.22 16.43 1.79
CA GLY A 63 -11.00 15.92 0.65
C GLY A 63 -10.17 15.22 -0.44
N LEU A 64 -8.92 14.85 -0.14
CA LEU A 64 -7.95 14.39 -1.14
C LEU A 64 -8.29 13.00 -1.71
N MET A 65 -9.04 12.20 -0.97
CA MET A 65 -9.50 10.86 -1.37
C MET A 65 -11.00 10.83 -1.75
N ASP A 66 -11.68 11.99 -1.75
CA ASP A 66 -13.12 12.03 -1.98
C ASP A 66 -13.47 11.59 -3.40
N ASP A 67 -14.49 10.73 -3.51
CA ASP A 67 -15.08 10.36 -4.79
C ASP A 67 -15.70 11.58 -5.48
N PRO A 68 -15.66 11.66 -6.83
CA PRO A 68 -16.34 12.70 -7.58
C PRO A 68 -17.85 12.62 -7.34
N LYS A 69 -18.47 13.74 -6.96
CA LYS A 69 -19.92 13.81 -6.71
C LYS A 69 -20.65 14.18 -8.00
N PHE A 70 -21.53 13.29 -8.43
CA PHE A 70 -22.41 13.51 -9.57
C PHE A 70 -23.86 13.62 -9.10
N VAL A 71 -24.52 14.71 -9.47
CA VAL A 71 -25.97 14.90 -9.25
C VAL A 71 -26.62 15.15 -10.60
N ALA A 72 -27.67 14.36 -10.92
CA ALA A 72 -28.39 14.41 -12.19
C ALA A 72 -27.47 14.34 -13.45
N GLY A 73 -26.38 13.54 -13.37
CA GLY A 73 -25.45 13.35 -14.49
C GLY A 73 -24.48 14.50 -14.74
N LYS A 74 -24.47 15.54 -13.88
CA LYS A 74 -23.49 16.63 -13.91
C LYS A 74 -22.52 16.51 -12.73
N LEU A 75 -21.24 16.80 -12.99
CA LEU A 75 -20.19 16.83 -11.98
C LEU A 75 -20.38 18.08 -11.11
N GLU A 76 -20.78 17.89 -9.85
CA GLU A 76 -20.91 19.00 -8.88
C GLU A 76 -19.58 19.30 -8.18
N ALA A 77 -18.80 18.25 -7.89
CA ALA A 77 -17.48 18.39 -7.30
C ALA A 77 -16.51 17.39 -7.94
N PRO A 78 -15.34 17.84 -8.42
CA PRO A 78 -14.29 16.92 -8.86
C PRO A 78 -13.81 16.08 -7.68
N GLY A 79 -13.40 14.84 -7.95
CA GLY A 79 -12.80 13.99 -6.93
C GLY A 79 -11.45 14.55 -6.45
N GLY A 80 -10.98 14.08 -5.30
CA GLY A 80 -9.68 14.48 -4.78
C GLY A 80 -8.51 14.00 -5.65
N LEU A 81 -7.36 14.67 -5.55
CA LEU A 81 -6.17 14.30 -6.32
C LEU A 81 -5.73 12.85 -6.06
N LEU A 82 -5.71 12.42 -4.79
CA LEU A 82 -5.29 11.07 -4.42
C LEU A 82 -6.30 10.02 -4.88
N TYR A 83 -7.60 10.37 -4.98
CA TYR A 83 -8.61 9.49 -5.57
C TYR A 83 -8.27 9.13 -7.02
N TYR A 84 -7.96 10.12 -7.86
CA TYR A 84 -7.63 9.87 -9.26
C TYR A 84 -6.33 9.10 -9.42
N LEU A 85 -5.32 9.38 -8.60
CA LEU A 85 -4.08 8.59 -8.58
C LEU A 85 -4.36 7.14 -8.14
N TYR A 86 -5.22 6.94 -7.15
CA TYR A 86 -5.59 5.60 -6.67
C TYR A 86 -6.34 4.77 -7.73
N GLN A 87 -7.03 5.40 -8.69
CA GLN A 87 -7.65 4.68 -9.80
C GLN A 87 -6.64 3.86 -10.60
N GLY A 88 -5.39 4.31 -10.73
CA GLY A 88 -4.35 3.52 -11.38
C GLY A 88 -4.06 2.19 -10.68
N VAL A 89 -4.21 2.13 -9.36
CA VAL A 89 -4.10 0.89 -8.57
C VAL A 89 -5.38 0.06 -8.68
N LYS A 90 -6.55 0.70 -8.54
CA LYS A 90 -7.87 0.04 -8.60
C LYS A 90 -8.15 -0.61 -9.95
N LEU A 91 -7.75 0.05 -11.04
CA LEU A 91 -7.85 -0.46 -12.41
C LEU A 91 -6.73 -1.48 -12.74
N GLY A 92 -5.75 -1.66 -11.85
CA GLY A 92 -4.62 -2.57 -12.05
C GLY A 92 -3.58 -2.06 -13.06
N ILE A 93 -3.62 -0.79 -13.43
CA ILE A 93 -2.69 -0.18 -14.40
C ILE A 93 -1.30 -0.07 -13.79
N TYR A 94 -1.16 0.52 -12.60
CA TYR A 94 0.15 0.73 -11.98
C TYR A 94 0.88 -0.58 -11.64
N PRO A 95 0.24 -1.59 -11.00
CA PRO A 95 0.91 -2.86 -10.75
C PRO A 95 1.40 -3.53 -12.04
N SER A 96 0.60 -3.49 -13.11
CA SER A 96 0.97 -4.08 -14.40
C SER A 96 2.14 -3.36 -15.06
N LEU A 97 2.17 -2.03 -15.01
CA LEU A 97 3.28 -1.23 -15.55
C LEU A 97 4.57 -1.43 -14.76
N ILE A 98 4.48 -1.51 -13.42
CA ILE A 98 5.63 -1.81 -12.58
C ILE A 98 6.16 -3.21 -12.90
N PHE A 99 5.28 -4.20 -13.06
CA PHE A 99 5.66 -5.57 -13.41
C PHE A 99 6.31 -5.66 -14.79
N LEU A 100 5.80 -4.91 -15.78
CA LEU A 100 6.44 -4.77 -17.08
C LEU A 100 7.86 -4.18 -16.97
N GLY A 101 8.03 -3.15 -16.13
CA GLY A 101 9.34 -2.54 -15.85
C GLY A 101 10.32 -3.53 -15.21
N ILE A 102 9.89 -4.28 -14.20
CA ILE A 102 10.71 -5.33 -13.56
C ILE A 102 11.10 -6.38 -14.60
N GLY A 103 10.16 -6.84 -15.43
CA GLY A 103 10.43 -7.79 -16.50
C GLY A 103 11.45 -7.28 -17.53
N ALA A 104 11.39 -5.99 -17.89
CA ALA A 104 12.35 -5.37 -18.80
C ALA A 104 13.75 -5.21 -18.18
N MET A 105 13.86 -5.13 -16.86
CA MET A 105 15.12 -5.03 -16.12
C MET A 105 15.69 -6.41 -15.72
N THR A 106 14.95 -7.50 -15.92
CA THR A 106 15.34 -8.85 -15.50
C THR A 106 16.32 -9.47 -16.50
N ASP A 107 17.50 -9.88 -16.03
CA ASP A 107 18.47 -10.64 -16.83
C ASP A 107 18.16 -12.15 -16.76
N PHE A 108 17.87 -12.75 -17.91
CA PHE A 108 17.59 -14.18 -18.04
C PHE A 108 18.84 -15.03 -18.27
N GLY A 109 20.00 -14.43 -18.52
CA GLY A 109 21.27 -15.14 -18.77
C GLY A 109 21.60 -16.19 -17.70
N PRO A 110 21.58 -15.83 -16.40
CA PRO A 110 21.82 -16.78 -15.31
C PRO A 110 20.80 -17.93 -15.25
N LEU A 111 19.52 -17.64 -15.53
CA LEU A 111 18.44 -18.63 -15.51
C LEU A 111 18.59 -19.64 -16.66
N ILE A 112 18.90 -19.16 -17.87
CA ILE A 112 19.12 -20.00 -19.06
C ILE A 112 20.38 -20.85 -18.91
N ALA A 113 21.44 -20.30 -18.31
CA ALA A 113 22.69 -21.01 -18.08
C ALA A 113 22.54 -22.17 -17.08
N ARG A 114 21.63 -22.08 -16.11
CA ARG A 114 21.34 -23.14 -15.14
C ARG A 114 19.83 -23.34 -14.97
N PRO A 115 19.16 -24.07 -15.87
CA PRO A 115 17.71 -24.27 -15.83
C PRO A 115 17.21 -24.95 -14.55
N SER A 116 18.07 -25.72 -13.86
CA SER A 116 17.75 -26.31 -12.56
C SER A 116 17.43 -25.27 -11.48
N SER A 117 17.90 -24.03 -11.61
CA SER A 117 17.54 -22.92 -10.71
C SER A 117 16.05 -22.56 -10.78
N LEU A 118 15.36 -22.88 -11.87
CA LEU A 118 13.91 -22.75 -11.98
C LEU A 118 13.18 -23.60 -10.92
N LEU A 119 13.71 -24.78 -10.58
CA LEU A 119 13.13 -25.65 -9.55
C LEU A 119 13.29 -25.04 -8.14
N LEU A 120 14.39 -24.32 -7.88
CA LEU A 120 14.53 -23.54 -6.64
C LEU A 120 13.48 -22.42 -6.58
N GLY A 121 13.23 -21.74 -7.70
CA GLY A 121 12.15 -20.75 -7.80
C GLY A 121 10.78 -21.34 -7.54
N ALA A 122 10.50 -22.53 -8.06
CA ALA A 122 9.25 -23.25 -7.78
C ALA A 122 9.13 -23.63 -6.29
N ALA A 123 10.23 -24.06 -5.66
CA ALA A 123 10.26 -24.36 -4.23
C ALA A 123 10.08 -23.09 -3.37
N ALA A 124 10.58 -21.93 -3.79
CA ALA A 124 10.38 -20.67 -3.08
C ALA A 124 8.89 -20.29 -2.95
N GLN A 125 8.05 -20.72 -3.90
CA GLN A 125 6.60 -20.49 -3.85
C GLN A 125 5.87 -21.29 -2.75
N PHE A 126 6.51 -22.28 -2.11
CA PHE A 126 5.93 -22.94 -0.93
C PHE A 126 5.64 -21.95 0.21
N GLY A 127 6.39 -20.84 0.30
CA GLY A 127 6.11 -19.76 1.25
C GLY A 127 4.69 -19.21 1.14
N ILE A 128 4.15 -19.11 -0.08
CA ILE A 128 2.77 -18.65 -0.32
C ILE A 128 1.76 -19.62 0.28
N TYR A 129 1.94 -20.92 0.03
CA TYR A 129 1.02 -21.95 0.52
C TYR A 129 1.04 -22.05 2.05
N ILE A 130 2.22 -21.94 2.67
CA ILE A 130 2.33 -21.95 4.13
C ILE A 130 1.62 -20.74 4.73
N ALA A 131 1.87 -19.53 4.21
CA ALA A 131 1.22 -18.32 4.66
C ALA A 131 -0.31 -18.37 4.47
N PHE A 132 -0.77 -18.93 3.35
CA PHE A 132 -2.20 -19.16 3.08
C PHE A 132 -2.83 -20.10 4.11
N ILE A 133 -2.24 -21.27 4.33
CA ILE A 133 -2.78 -22.27 5.27
C ILE A 133 -2.83 -21.69 6.69
N LEU A 134 -1.77 -20.98 7.12
CA LEU A 134 -1.76 -20.32 8.42
C LEU A 134 -2.87 -19.27 8.53
N ALA A 135 -3.08 -18.45 7.50
CA ALA A 135 -4.16 -17.46 7.51
C ALA A 135 -5.55 -18.12 7.58
N VAL A 136 -5.77 -19.23 6.88
CA VAL A 136 -7.03 -20.00 6.98
C VAL A 136 -7.22 -20.57 8.39
N VAL A 137 -6.17 -21.13 9.00
CA VAL A 137 -6.21 -21.67 10.37
C VAL A 137 -6.50 -20.57 11.41
N LEU A 138 -6.01 -19.34 11.17
CA LEU A 138 -6.29 -18.18 12.00
C LEU A 138 -7.71 -17.60 11.80
N GLY A 139 -8.52 -18.18 10.91
CA GLY A 139 -9.93 -17.84 10.71
C GLY A 139 -10.20 -16.75 9.66
N PHE A 140 -9.23 -16.43 8.79
CA PHE A 140 -9.47 -15.51 7.68
C PHE A 140 -10.30 -16.18 6.57
N SER A 141 -11.10 -15.38 5.84
CA SER A 141 -11.82 -15.89 4.66
C SER A 141 -10.82 -16.33 3.58
N PRO A 142 -11.20 -17.26 2.68
CA PRO A 142 -10.29 -17.74 1.63
C PRO A 142 -9.69 -16.62 0.76
N GLU A 143 -10.46 -15.55 0.49
CA GLU A 143 -10.02 -14.40 -0.30
C GLU A 143 -9.00 -13.53 0.46
N ALA A 144 -9.24 -13.33 1.76
CA ALA A 144 -8.31 -12.62 2.64
C ALA A 144 -7.03 -13.44 2.85
N ALA A 145 -7.17 -14.76 3.08
CA ALA A 145 -6.05 -15.67 3.23
C ALA A 145 -5.20 -15.76 1.95
N ALA A 146 -5.82 -15.77 0.76
CA ALA A 146 -5.11 -15.71 -0.52
C ALA A 146 -4.32 -14.39 -0.67
N SER A 147 -4.93 -13.28 -0.25
CA SER A 147 -4.27 -11.96 -0.27
C SER A 147 -3.11 -11.89 0.74
N ILE A 148 -3.21 -12.54 1.89
CA ILE A 148 -2.10 -12.63 2.87
C ILE A 148 -1.02 -13.59 2.37
N GLY A 149 -1.43 -14.72 1.79
CA GLY A 149 -0.54 -15.78 1.32
C GLY A 149 0.47 -15.28 0.29
N ILE A 150 0.04 -14.43 -0.65
CA ILE A 150 0.91 -13.90 -1.72
C ILE A 150 2.14 -13.13 -1.19
N ILE A 151 2.09 -12.61 0.06
CA ILE A 151 3.25 -11.96 0.70
C ILE A 151 4.43 -12.93 0.79
N GLY A 152 4.16 -14.22 1.00
CA GLY A 152 5.17 -15.28 1.05
C GLY A 152 5.93 -15.48 -0.27
N GLY A 153 5.44 -14.94 -1.39
CA GLY A 153 6.11 -14.94 -2.69
C GLY A 153 7.16 -13.85 -2.84
N ALA A 154 7.25 -12.92 -1.88
CA ALA A 154 8.19 -11.79 -1.89
C ALA A 154 8.14 -10.94 -3.17
N ASP A 155 6.97 -10.84 -3.81
CA ASP A 155 6.73 -9.99 -4.98
C ASP A 155 5.62 -8.95 -4.70
N GLY A 156 6.01 -7.69 -4.54
CA GLY A 156 5.15 -6.60 -4.08
C GLY A 156 4.07 -6.20 -5.09
N PRO A 157 4.42 -5.95 -6.36
CA PRO A 157 3.43 -5.63 -7.40
C PRO A 157 2.33 -6.69 -7.56
N THR A 158 2.68 -7.98 -7.54
CA THR A 158 1.66 -9.05 -7.62
C THR A 158 0.83 -9.14 -6.35
N ALA A 159 1.42 -8.89 -5.17
CA ALA A 159 0.67 -8.79 -3.92
C ALA A 159 -0.38 -7.68 -3.94
N ILE A 160 -0.01 -6.50 -4.44
CA ILE A 160 -0.94 -5.38 -4.64
C ILE A 160 -2.02 -5.76 -5.66
N TYR A 161 -1.64 -6.32 -6.80
CA TYR A 161 -2.57 -6.68 -7.87
C TYR A 161 -3.61 -7.72 -7.44
N LEU A 162 -3.19 -8.77 -6.74
CA LEU A 162 -4.10 -9.82 -6.29
C LEU A 162 -5.02 -9.29 -5.18
N THR A 163 -4.49 -8.50 -4.24
CA THR A 163 -5.28 -7.95 -3.14
C THR A 163 -6.34 -6.95 -3.62
N THR A 164 -6.05 -6.13 -4.64
CA THR A 164 -7.06 -5.24 -5.24
C THR A 164 -8.20 -5.98 -5.92
N ARG A 165 -8.00 -7.25 -6.30
CA ARG A 165 -9.01 -8.09 -6.94
C ARG A 165 -9.78 -8.96 -5.95
N LEU A 166 -9.10 -9.55 -4.97
CA LEU A 166 -9.70 -10.50 -4.03
C LEU A 166 -10.25 -9.83 -2.77
N TYR A 167 -9.44 -8.99 -2.11
CA TYR A 167 -9.82 -8.39 -0.84
C TYR A 167 -9.25 -6.96 -0.65
N PRO A 168 -9.86 -5.95 -1.32
CA PRO A 168 -9.32 -4.59 -1.35
C PRO A 168 -9.15 -3.93 0.02
N LYS A 169 -9.93 -4.37 1.03
CA LYS A 169 -9.86 -3.82 2.39
C LYS A 169 -8.54 -4.10 3.09
N LEU A 170 -7.83 -5.18 2.73
CA LEU A 170 -6.52 -5.53 3.31
C LEU A 170 -5.35 -4.90 2.54
N LEU A 171 -5.60 -4.23 1.41
CA LEU A 171 -4.55 -3.69 0.55
C LEU A 171 -3.53 -2.82 1.28
N PRO A 172 -3.93 -1.86 2.14
CA PRO A 172 -2.96 -1.01 2.82
C PRO A 172 -2.04 -1.82 3.75
N ALA A 173 -2.61 -2.75 4.52
CA ALA A 173 -1.86 -3.59 5.44
C ALA A 173 -0.90 -4.53 4.69
N ILE A 174 -1.36 -5.15 3.60
CA ILE A 174 -0.57 -6.08 2.79
C ILE A 174 0.57 -5.35 2.08
N ALA A 175 0.32 -4.17 1.49
CA ALA A 175 1.37 -3.40 0.83
C ALA A 175 2.48 -2.98 1.79
N ILE A 176 2.13 -2.50 3.00
CA ILE A 176 3.11 -2.15 4.02
C ILE A 176 3.90 -3.39 4.46
N ALA A 177 3.22 -4.50 4.73
CA ALA A 177 3.85 -5.73 5.18
C ALA A 177 4.80 -6.32 4.13
N ALA A 178 4.38 -6.36 2.86
CA ALA A 178 5.17 -6.90 1.76
C ALA A 178 6.50 -6.17 1.58
N TYR A 179 6.47 -4.84 1.43
CA TYR A 179 7.69 -4.04 1.22
C TYR A 179 8.56 -3.93 2.48
N SER A 180 7.96 -3.90 3.67
CA SER A 180 8.73 -3.92 4.92
C SER A 180 9.46 -5.25 5.09
N TYR A 181 8.82 -6.37 4.73
CA TYR A 181 9.41 -7.71 4.81
C TYR A 181 10.51 -7.93 3.76
N MET A 182 10.33 -7.47 2.53
CA MET A 182 11.36 -7.56 1.49
C MET A 182 12.65 -6.84 1.89
N ALA A 183 12.53 -5.67 2.52
CA ALA A 183 13.66 -4.96 3.10
C ALA A 183 14.32 -5.69 4.29
N LEU A 184 13.62 -6.60 4.97
CA LEU A 184 14.15 -7.43 6.06
C LEU A 184 14.86 -8.70 5.58
N ILE A 185 14.81 -9.04 4.28
CA ILE A 185 15.43 -10.26 3.74
C ILE A 185 16.91 -10.41 4.15
N PRO A 186 17.78 -9.37 4.08
CA PRO A 186 19.18 -9.51 4.48
C PRO A 186 19.40 -9.89 5.97
N MET A 187 18.37 -9.70 6.81
CA MET A 187 18.40 -10.10 8.22
C MET A 187 17.82 -11.51 8.42
N ILE A 188 16.81 -11.88 7.65
CA ILE A 188 16.09 -13.16 7.77
C ILE A 188 16.86 -14.29 7.07
N GLN A 189 17.47 -13.99 5.93
CA GLN A 189 18.23 -14.92 5.10
C GLN A 189 19.62 -14.31 4.82
N PRO A 190 20.61 -14.56 5.71
CA PRO A 190 21.97 -14.04 5.58
C PRO A 190 22.82 -14.76 4.52
#